data_AF-A0A317YH48-F1
#
_entry.id   AF-A0A317YH48-F1
#
_cell.length_a   1.000
_cell.length_b   1.000
_cell.length_c   1.000
_cell.angle_alpha   90.00
_cell.angle_beta   90.00
_cell.angle_gamma   90.00
#
_symmetry.space_group_name_H-M   'P 1'
#
loop_
_entity.id
_entity.type
_entity.pdbx_description
1 polymer ?
#
loop_
_entity_poly.entity_id
_entity_poly.type
_entity_poly.pdbx_seq_one_letter_code
_entity_poly.pdbx_strand_id
1 'polypeptide(L)'
;MNFCRHLLLAAVFALLLAVCASAASRGAGSFDPSRVVQLSWRPRAFLHKGFLSDAECDHLIALAKDKLEKSMVADNESGKSVQSEVRTSSGMFLERKQIL
;
A
#
# COMPACT_ATOMS: atom_id res chain seq x y z
N MET A 1 16.38 27.22 -37.29
CA MET A 1 16.87 26.55 -36.05
C MET A 1 15.74 26.15 -35.07
N ASN A 2 14.45 26.26 -35.44
CA ASN A 2 13.34 26.00 -34.50
C ASN A 2 12.78 24.57 -34.59
N PHE A 3 13.03 23.87 -35.72
CA PHE A 3 12.50 22.53 -35.97
C PHE A 3 13.09 21.48 -35.02
N CYS A 4 14.40 21.55 -34.74
CA CYS A 4 15.08 20.66 -33.81
C CYS A 4 14.63 20.88 -32.35
N ARG A 5 14.35 22.13 -31.96
CA ARG A 5 13.83 22.46 -30.62
C ARG A 5 12.41 21.94 -30.42
N HIS A 6 11.55 22.03 -31.44
CA HIS A 6 10.22 21.44 -31.40
C HIS A 6 10.25 19.91 -31.40
N LEU A 7 11.21 19.30 -32.12
CA LEU A 7 11.39 17.85 -32.12
C LEU A 7 11.89 17.34 -30.76
N LEU A 8 12.81 18.06 -30.11
CA LEU A 8 13.26 17.75 -28.75
C LEU A 8 12.13 17.90 -27.72
N LEU A 9 11.36 18.99 -27.78
CA LEU A 9 10.21 19.21 -26.90
C LEU A 9 9.14 18.13 -27.08
N ALA A 10 8.86 17.73 -28.32
CA ALA A 10 7.94 16.64 -28.63
C ALA A 10 8.44 15.30 -28.09
N ALA A 11 9.74 15.01 -28.20
CA ALA A 11 10.33 13.79 -27.66
C ALA A 11 10.28 13.73 -26.12
N VAL A 12 10.56 14.85 -25.44
CA VAL A 12 10.45 14.93 -23.97
C VAL A 12 9.00 14.80 -23.51
N PHE A 13 8.05 15.44 -24.20
CA PHE A 13 6.63 15.31 -23.88
C PHE A 13 6.11 13.90 -24.13
N ALA A 14 6.55 13.24 -25.21
CA ALA A 14 6.23 11.84 -25.48
C ALA A 14 6.83 10.90 -24.43
N LEU A 15 8.06 11.16 -23.97
CA LEU A 15 8.70 10.40 -22.90
C LEU A 15 7.97 10.59 -21.57
N LEU A 16 7.58 11.82 -21.24
CA LEU A 16 6.77 12.14 -20.05
C LEU A 16 5.40 11.45 -20.11
N LEU A 17 4.71 11.49 -21.25
CA LEU A 17 3.44 10.80 -21.45
C LEU A 17 3.58 9.27 -21.32
N ALA A 18 4.64 8.68 -21.87
CA ALA A 18 4.90 7.25 -21.75
C ALA A 18 5.14 6.83 -20.28
N VAL A 19 5.88 7.65 -19.52
CA VAL A 19 6.09 7.44 -18.07
C VAL A 19 4.77 7.55 -17.30
N CYS A 20 3.93 8.55 -17.60
CA CYS A 20 2.61 8.70 -16.96
C CYS A 20 1.64 7.57 -17.31
N ALA A 21 1.65 7.06 -18.54
CA ALA A 21 0.81 5.94 -18.95
C ALA A 21 1.19 4.64 -18.24
N SER A 22 2.49 4.45 -17.94
CA SER A 22 2.99 3.31 -17.18
C SER A 22 2.50 3.32 -15.72
N ALA A 23 2.25 4.50 -15.15
CA ALA A 23 1.71 4.67 -13.81
C ALA A 23 0.18 4.46 -13.76
N ALA A 24 -0.50 4.58 -14.91
CA ALA A 24 -1.96 4.61 -15.00
C ALA A 24 -2.55 3.35 -15.66
N SER A 25 -2.08 2.15 -15.34
CA SER A 25 -2.89 0.94 -15.53
C SER A 25 -2.36 -0.25 -14.74
N ARG A 26 -2.66 -0.30 -13.46
CA ARG A 26 -2.88 -1.58 -12.78
C ARG A 26 -4.31 -1.52 -12.29
N GLY A 27 -5.24 -1.96 -13.14
CA GLY A 27 -6.65 -2.07 -12.77
C GLY A 27 -6.79 -2.84 -11.46
N ALA A 28 -7.86 -2.52 -10.71
CA ALA A 28 -8.24 -3.14 -9.45
C ALA A 28 -7.79 -4.61 -9.40
N GLY A 29 -6.79 -4.88 -8.56
CA GLY A 29 -5.99 -6.10 -8.67
C GLY A 29 -6.85 -7.33 -8.47
N SER A 30 -7.21 -8.02 -9.56
CA SER A 30 -7.79 -9.34 -9.45
C SER A 30 -6.77 -10.24 -8.77
N PHE A 31 -7.17 -10.88 -7.66
CA PHE A 31 -6.34 -11.86 -6.97
C PHE A 31 -5.83 -12.91 -7.96
N ASP A 32 -4.51 -13.03 -8.09
CA ASP A 32 -3.86 -14.01 -8.96
C ASP A 32 -3.31 -15.17 -8.10
N PRO A 33 -3.97 -16.35 -8.11
CA PRO A 33 -3.52 -17.50 -7.33
C PRO A 33 -2.13 -18.01 -7.74
N SER A 34 -1.67 -17.73 -8.96
CA SER A 34 -0.37 -18.18 -9.45
C SER A 34 0.81 -17.45 -8.80
N ARG A 35 0.55 -16.28 -8.17
CA ARG A 35 1.56 -15.43 -7.53
C ARG A 35 1.74 -15.72 -6.04
N VAL A 36 1.18 -16.83 -5.55
CA VAL A 36 1.29 -17.27 -4.16
C VAL A 36 2.51 -18.17 -3.98
N VAL A 37 3.39 -17.81 -3.05
CA VAL A 37 4.56 -18.60 -2.68
C VAL A 37 4.34 -19.23 -1.32
N GLN A 38 4.39 -20.56 -1.27
CA GLN A 38 4.36 -21.27 0.01
C GLN A 38 5.71 -21.11 0.72
N LEU A 39 5.69 -20.61 1.97
CA LEU A 39 6.88 -20.43 2.79
C LEU A 39 7.11 -21.60 3.78
N SER A 40 6.03 -22.08 4.41
CA SER A 40 6.09 -23.22 5.33
C SER A 40 4.74 -23.90 5.43
N TRP A 41 4.75 -25.20 5.70
CA TRP A 41 3.54 -25.97 6.06
C TRP A 41 3.32 -26.03 7.58
N ARG A 42 4.36 -25.83 8.39
CA ARG A 42 4.32 -25.81 9.86
C ARG A 42 5.30 -24.76 10.40
N PRO A 43 4.84 -23.54 10.76
CA PRO A 43 3.46 -23.04 10.63
C PRO A 43 3.03 -22.89 9.16
N ARG A 44 1.73 -22.95 8.88
CA ARG A 44 1.21 -22.69 7.53
C ARG A 44 1.40 -21.21 7.19
N ALA A 45 2.28 -20.92 6.25
CA ALA A 45 2.63 -19.56 5.85
C ALA A 45 2.76 -19.47 4.32
N PHE A 46 2.09 -18.48 3.74
CA PHE A 46 2.09 -18.20 2.30
C PHE A 46 2.31 -16.71 2.06
N LEU A 47 3.09 -16.36 1.05
CA LEU A 47 3.34 -14.99 0.61
C LEU A 47 2.57 -14.72 -0.69
N HIS A 48 1.65 -13.78 -0.65
CA HIS A 48 0.88 -13.33 -1.82
C HIS A 48 1.58 -12.13 -2.46
N LYS A 49 2.24 -12.32 -3.61
CA LYS A 49 3.00 -11.24 -4.26
C LYS A 49 2.07 -10.26 -4.98
N GLY A 50 2.24 -8.97 -4.72
CA GLY A 50 1.45 -7.90 -5.33
C GLY A 50 -0.05 -8.07 -5.05
N PHE A 51 -0.38 -8.41 -3.80
CA PHE A 51 -1.76 -8.57 -3.35
C PHE A 51 -2.52 -7.24 -3.39
N LEU A 52 -1.85 -6.15 -3.04
CA LEU A 52 -2.31 -4.78 -3.26
C LEU A 52 -1.42 -4.14 -4.32
N SER A 53 -2.02 -3.31 -5.17
CA SER A 53 -1.31 -2.37 -6.03
C SER A 53 -0.69 -1.24 -5.21
N ASP A 54 0.29 -0.55 -5.80
CA ASP A 54 0.95 0.58 -5.14
C ASP A 54 -0.07 1.71 -4.84
N ALA A 55 -1.02 1.95 -5.74
CA ALA A 55 -2.08 2.94 -5.55
C ALA A 55 -3.03 2.61 -4.39
N GLU A 56 -3.41 1.33 -4.22
CA GLU A 56 -4.21 0.88 -3.08
C GLU A 56 -3.42 1.03 -1.77
N CYS A 57 -2.11 0.76 -1.78
CA CYS A 57 -1.25 0.97 -0.62
C CYS A 57 -1.19 2.45 -0.23
N ASP A 58 -0.97 3.34 -1.20
CA ASP A 58 -0.93 4.79 -0.97
C ASP A 58 -2.28 5.32 -0.44
N HIS A 59 -3.38 4.80 -0.97
CA HIS A 59 -4.72 5.15 -0.50
C HIS A 59 -4.95 4.75 0.97
N LEU A 60 -4.56 3.52 1.35
CA LEU A 60 -4.64 3.05 2.73
C LEU A 60 -3.78 3.90 3.69
N ILE A 61 -2.57 4.28 3.26
CA ILE A 61 -1.69 5.16 4.04
C ILE A 61 -2.33 6.52 4.24
N ALA A 62 -2.89 7.12 3.19
CA ALA A 62 -3.54 8.42 3.25
C ALA A 62 -4.77 8.40 4.19
N LEU A 63 -5.58 7.34 4.13
CA LEU A 63 -6.72 7.16 5.02
C LEU A 63 -6.31 7.02 6.50
N ALA A 64 -5.18 6.36 6.76
CA ALA A 64 -4.73 6.07 8.12
C ALA A 64 -3.99 7.24 8.77
N LYS A 65 -3.22 8.02 8.00
CA LYS A 65 -2.22 8.98 8.48
C LYS A 65 -2.67 9.88 9.64
N ASP A 66 -3.87 10.45 9.53
CA ASP A 66 -4.37 11.43 10.51
C ASP A 66 -5.16 10.79 11.68
N LYS A 67 -5.33 9.47 11.65
CA LYS A 67 -6.14 8.69 12.60
C LYS A 67 -5.34 7.62 13.34
N LEU A 68 -4.01 7.65 13.23
CA LEU A 68 -3.13 6.71 13.92
C LEU A 68 -3.02 7.06 15.40
N GLU A 69 -3.47 6.14 16.26
CA GLU A 69 -3.35 6.27 17.71
C GLU A 69 -2.32 5.26 18.26
N LYS A 70 -1.71 5.60 19.40
CA LYS A 70 -0.76 4.71 20.05
C LYS A 70 -1.47 3.43 20.45
N SER A 71 -0.88 2.30 20.04
CA SER A 71 -1.37 0.99 20.40
C SER A 71 -1.34 0.76 21.91
N MET A 72 -2.52 0.47 22.47
CA MET A 72 -2.65 0.02 23.86
C MET A 72 -2.79 -1.49 23.93
N VAL A 73 -2.39 -2.11 25.04
CA VAL A 73 -2.64 -3.53 25.33
C VAL A 73 -3.43 -3.63 26.62
N ALA A 74 -4.26 -4.66 26.75
CA ALA A 74 -4.90 -4.96 28.02
C ALA A 74 -3.86 -5.57 28.97
N ASP A 75 -3.74 -4.99 30.15
CA ASP A 75 -2.95 -5.55 31.24
C ASP A 75 -3.61 -6.85 31.75
N ASN A 76 -2.80 -7.90 31.95
CA ASN A 76 -3.33 -9.23 32.28
C ASN A 76 -3.92 -9.33 33.69
N GLU A 77 -3.45 -8.50 34.63
CA GLU A 77 -3.91 -8.54 36.02
C GLU A 77 -5.07 -7.57 36.28
N SER A 78 -4.98 -6.35 35.74
CA SER A 78 -5.98 -5.30 35.99
C SER A 78 -7.04 -5.16 34.90
N GLY A 79 -6.83 -5.75 33.72
CA GLY A 79 -7.69 -5.59 32.55
C GLY A 79 -7.68 -4.17 31.96
N LYS A 80 -6.84 -3.27 32.48
CA LYS A 80 -6.77 -1.87 32.03
C LYS A 80 -5.95 -1.75 30.76
N SER A 81 -6.33 -0.77 29.94
CA SER A 81 -5.60 -0.41 28.73
C SER A 81 -4.30 0.30 29.13
N VAL A 82 -3.17 -0.36 28.96
CA VAL A 82 -1.83 0.18 29.27
C VAL A 82 -0.98 0.28 28.00
N GLN A 83 -0.04 1.23 27.99
CA GLN A 83 0.93 1.34 26.91
C GLN A 83 1.91 0.16 27.00
N SER A 84 2.13 -0.53 25.87
CA SER A 84 3.04 -1.67 25.80
C SER A 84 4.42 -1.26 25.31
N GLU A 85 5.47 -1.76 25.95
CA GLU A 85 6.84 -1.69 25.44
C GLU A 85 7.08 -2.63 24.26
N VAL A 86 6.22 -3.65 24.09
CA VAL A 86 6.33 -4.67 23.03
C VAL A 86 5.55 -4.27 21.77
N ARG A 87 4.38 -3.61 21.92
CA ARG A 87 3.60 -3.06 20.79
C ARG A 87 3.81 -1.54 20.69
N THR A 88 4.95 -1.16 20.13
CA THR A 88 5.35 0.26 20.02
C THR A 88 4.77 0.98 18.81
N SER A 89 4.15 0.27 17.86
CA SER A 89 3.55 0.86 16.67
C SER A 89 2.25 1.61 16.96
N SER A 90 1.92 2.62 16.16
CA SER A 90 0.58 3.22 16.13
C SER A 90 -0.33 2.48 15.14
N GLY A 91 -1.64 2.56 15.32
CA GLY A 91 -2.60 1.87 14.46
C GLY A 91 -3.95 2.57 14.39
N MET A 92 -4.77 2.15 13.42
CA MET A 92 -6.14 2.62 13.20
C MET A 92 -6.98 1.43 12.72
N PHE A 93 -8.26 1.41 13.09
CA PHE A 93 -9.25 0.51 12.48
C PHE A 93 -10.00 1.22 11.36
N LEU A 94 -10.16 0.53 10.22
CA LEU A 94 -11.04 0.98 9.13
C LEU A 94 -12.50 0.64 9.46
N GLU A 95 -13.42 1.54 9.15
CA GLU A 95 -14.85 1.28 9.31
C GLU A 95 -15.37 0.32 8.23
N ARG A 96 -16.46 -0.40 8.53
CA ARG A 96 -17.12 -1.23 7.51
C ARG A 96 -17.65 -0.34 6.40
N LYS A 97 -17.31 -0.64 5.14
CA LYS A 97 -17.64 0.13 3.92
C LYS A 97 -16.83 1.41 3.71
N GLN A 98 -15.72 1.61 4.43
CA GLN A 98 -14.75 2.62 4.02
C GLN A 98 -14.22 2.21 2.64
N ILE A 99 -14.33 3.12 1.65
CA ILE A 99 -13.98 2.82 0.26
C ILE A 99 -12.49 2.51 0.22
N LEU A 100 -12.15 1.37 -0.40
CA LEU A 100 -10.79 0.92 -0.70
C LEU A 100 -10.46 1.27 -2.15
#